data_AF-A0A8H7FF90-F1
#
_entry.id   AF-A0A8H7FF90-F1
#
_cell.length_a   1.000
_cell.length_b   1.000
_cell.length_c   1.000
_cell.angle_alpha   90.00
_cell.angle_beta   90.00
_cell.angle_gamma   90.00
#
_symmetry.space_group_name_H-M   'P 1'
#
loop_
_entity.id
_entity.type
_entity.pdbx_description
1 polymer ?
#
loop_
_entity_poly.entity_id
_entity_poly.type
_entity_poly.pdbx_seq_one_letter_code
_entity_poly.pdbx_strand_id
1 'polypeptide(L)'
;MTVSSVAVTDLIPLLFGLGAGLGGPLGGWINDTLGWRAAFLLQTPIMVFSFILVAVKVNIKLPAEIEDQPIFERLKRIDFFGSLTLIAISTGSVFAGWMMRRTGKLYTLTLMSSLMTIMAGILLVFWRDNSSPIHLWLDIVPQGFGMASFITTTLIAMIAGVAREDMAVATGVTYLFRTTGQVLGVSLSGTILQAVLQKKLQERITGAGAAEIIDMIRHSTEVVRTLEPHLKQAAVDSYADALRVVFICQTACNVLGFLASLPIQENPLPGSPVEQQKLITEQESSDNDTDV
;
A
#
# COMPACT_ATOMS: atom_id res chain seq x y z
N MET A 1 -23.01 3.92 0.98
CA MET A 1 -21.91 4.22 0.03
C MET A 1 -22.51 4.96 -1.15
N THR A 2 -22.09 6.20 -1.39
CA THR A 2 -22.57 6.98 -2.54
C THR A 2 -21.81 6.55 -3.79
N VAL A 3 -22.40 6.72 -4.98
CA VAL A 3 -21.72 6.42 -6.26
C VAL A 3 -20.37 7.16 -6.37
N SER A 4 -20.27 8.33 -5.74
CA SER A 4 -19.02 9.10 -5.62
C SER A 4 -17.94 8.39 -4.78
N SER A 5 -18.30 7.66 -3.71
CA SER A 5 -17.31 6.93 -2.91
C SER A 5 -16.74 5.76 -3.71
N VAL A 6 -17.59 5.00 -4.42
CA VAL A 6 -17.17 3.87 -5.27
C VAL A 6 -16.27 4.35 -6.43
N ALA A 7 -16.62 5.46 -7.07
CA ALA A 7 -15.79 6.04 -8.12
C ALA A 7 -14.42 6.49 -7.58
N VAL A 8 -14.35 7.04 -6.37
CA VAL A 8 -13.06 7.49 -5.82
C VAL A 8 -12.23 6.32 -5.28
N THR A 9 -12.84 5.34 -4.61
CA THR A 9 -12.13 4.24 -3.96
C THR A 9 -11.75 3.12 -4.93
N ASP A 10 -12.55 2.87 -5.96
CA ASP A 10 -12.39 1.67 -6.80
C ASP A 10 -11.94 2.05 -8.22
N LEU A 11 -12.49 3.12 -8.81
CA LEU A 11 -12.15 3.51 -10.19
C LEU A 11 -10.76 4.15 -10.28
N ILE A 12 -10.38 5.01 -9.32
CA ILE A 12 -9.06 5.68 -9.37
C ILE A 12 -7.91 4.67 -9.30
N PRO A 13 -7.87 3.73 -8.32
CA PRO A 13 -6.79 2.75 -8.27
C PRO A 13 -6.80 1.79 -9.45
N LEU A 14 -7.98 1.49 -10.02
CA LEU A 14 -8.11 0.70 -11.24
C LEU A 14 -7.50 1.42 -12.45
N LEU A 15 -7.82 2.69 -12.66
CA LEU A 15 -7.24 3.50 -13.75
C LEU A 15 -5.74 3.68 -13.58
N PHE A 16 -5.28 3.93 -12.34
CA PHE A 16 -3.86 3.95 -12.01
C PHE A 16 -3.19 2.62 -12.35
N GLY A 17 -3.84 1.50 -12.03
CA GLY A 17 -3.36 0.15 -12.31
C GLY A 17 -3.24 -0.19 -13.79
N LEU A 18 -4.27 0.16 -14.57
CA LEU A 18 -4.24 0.02 -16.02
C LEU A 18 -3.16 0.90 -16.64
N GLY A 19 -3.01 2.15 -16.18
CA GLY A 19 -1.96 3.06 -16.63
C GLY A 19 -0.55 2.54 -16.31
N ALA A 20 -0.33 2.08 -15.08
CA ALA A 20 0.95 1.51 -14.65
C ALA A 20 1.27 0.19 -15.37
N GLY A 21 0.25 -0.63 -15.61
CA GLY A 21 0.35 -1.89 -16.35
C GLY A 21 0.70 -1.72 -17.83
N LEU A 22 0.04 -0.78 -18.50
CA LEU A 22 0.27 -0.48 -19.92
C LEU A 22 1.53 0.38 -20.14
N GLY A 23 2.00 1.08 -19.11
CA GLY A 23 3.14 1.99 -19.21
C GLY A 23 4.46 1.31 -19.63
N GLY A 24 4.69 0.08 -19.18
CA GLY A 24 5.88 -0.71 -19.56
C GLY A 24 5.93 -1.00 -21.06
N PRO A 25 4.95 -1.74 -21.62
CA PRO A 25 4.90 -2.05 -23.06
C PRO A 25 4.83 -0.82 -23.96
N LEU A 26 4.02 0.19 -23.62
CA LEU A 26 3.93 1.44 -24.38
C LEU A 26 5.25 2.22 -24.33
N GLY A 27 5.90 2.26 -23.16
CA GLY A 27 7.21 2.90 -22.99
C GLY A 27 8.31 2.22 -23.80
N GLY A 28 8.33 0.88 -23.80
CA GLY A 28 9.25 0.09 -24.64
C GLY A 28 9.04 0.34 -26.12
N TRP A 29 7.78 0.27 -26.59
CA TRP A 29 7.45 0.55 -27.99
C TRP A 29 7.83 1.98 -28.42
N ILE A 30 7.58 2.99 -27.58
CA ILE A 30 7.98 4.38 -27.86
C ILE A 30 9.51 4.51 -27.88
N ASN A 31 10.21 3.85 -26.97
CA ASN A 31 11.67 3.87 -26.93
C ASN A 31 12.27 3.29 -28.23
N ASP A 32 11.70 2.19 -28.71
CA ASP A 32 12.23 1.46 -29.88
C ASP A 32 11.90 2.17 -31.20
N THR A 33 10.78 2.91 -31.26
CA THR A 33 10.32 3.60 -32.48
C THR A 33 10.77 5.06 -32.57
N LEU A 34 10.62 5.82 -31.49
CA LEU A 34 10.77 7.28 -31.44
C LEU A 34 11.94 7.72 -30.55
N GLY A 35 12.61 6.78 -29.90
CA GLY A 35 13.69 7.03 -28.97
C GLY A 35 13.20 7.45 -27.58
N TRP A 36 14.07 7.25 -26.58
CA TRP A 36 13.78 7.53 -25.17
C TRP A 36 13.27 8.96 -24.88
N ARG A 37 13.65 9.96 -25.70
CA ARG A 37 13.23 11.37 -25.53
C ARG A 37 11.73 11.57 -25.80
N ALA A 38 11.18 10.81 -26.75
CA ALA A 38 9.77 10.92 -27.11
C ALA A 38 8.86 10.47 -25.96
N ALA A 39 9.29 9.50 -25.14
CA ALA A 39 8.56 9.08 -23.96
C ALA A 39 8.32 10.23 -22.97
N PHE A 40 9.32 11.09 -22.76
CA PHE A 40 9.20 12.27 -21.89
C PHE A 40 8.38 13.40 -22.54
N LEU A 41 8.57 13.62 -23.84
CA LEU A 41 7.85 14.67 -24.57
C LEU A 41 6.35 14.37 -24.67
N LEU A 42 5.96 13.10 -24.82
CA LEU A 42 4.55 12.67 -24.87
C LEU A 42 3.82 12.87 -23.53
N GLN A 43 4.52 12.71 -22.40
CA GLN A 43 3.96 12.93 -21.07
C GLN A 43 3.71 14.41 -20.76
N THR A 44 4.56 15.30 -21.30
CA THR A 44 4.52 16.75 -21.04
C THR A 44 3.17 17.40 -21.36
N PRO A 45 2.54 17.24 -22.54
CA PRO A 45 1.25 17.87 -22.85
C PRO A 45 0.13 17.36 -21.94
N ILE A 46 0.14 16.07 -21.57
CA ILE A 46 -0.84 15.49 -20.64
C ILE A 46 -0.68 16.14 -19.26
N MET A 47 0.57 16.33 -18.81
CA MET A 47 0.86 16.96 -17.53
C MET A 47 0.43 18.42 -17.50
N VAL A 48 0.69 19.17 -18.58
CA VAL A 48 0.24 20.57 -18.73
C VAL A 48 -1.28 20.65 -18.75
N PHE A 49 -1.96 19.76 -19.48
CA PHE A 49 -3.42 19.71 -19.51
C PHE A 49 -4.02 19.43 -18.12
N SER A 50 -3.49 18.43 -17.40
CA SER A 50 -3.89 18.14 -16.02
C SER A 50 -3.65 19.33 -15.09
N PHE A 51 -2.52 20.02 -15.23
CA PHE A 51 -2.22 21.22 -14.45
C PHE A 51 -3.22 22.35 -14.73
N ILE A 52 -3.54 22.61 -16.00
CA ILE A 52 -4.55 23.61 -16.39
C ILE A 52 -5.92 23.25 -15.83
N LEU A 53 -6.34 21.98 -15.92
CA LEU A 53 -7.61 21.52 -15.36
C LEU A 53 -7.67 21.76 -13.86
N VAL A 54 -6.62 21.41 -13.12
CA VAL A 54 -6.56 21.67 -11.67
C VAL A 54 -6.61 23.18 -11.40
N ALA A 55 -5.79 23.98 -12.08
CA ALA A 55 -5.72 25.42 -11.87
C ALA A 55 -7.06 26.14 -12.18
N VAL A 56 -7.80 25.67 -13.19
CA VAL A 56 -9.06 26.31 -13.62
C VAL A 56 -10.28 25.77 -12.87
N LYS A 57 -10.32 24.47 -12.55
CA LYS A 57 -11.51 23.81 -11.97
C LYS A 57 -11.44 23.60 -10.47
N VAL A 58 -10.26 23.45 -9.89
CA VAL A 58 -10.12 23.21 -8.46
C VAL A 58 -10.03 24.56 -7.75
N ASN A 59 -11.19 25.17 -7.51
CA ASN A 59 -11.29 26.34 -6.65
C ASN A 59 -11.89 25.93 -5.30
N ILE A 60 -11.02 25.44 -4.41
CA ILE A 60 -11.40 25.13 -3.02
C ILE A 60 -11.45 26.46 -2.28
N LYS A 61 -12.66 27.03 -2.13
CA LYS A 61 -12.87 28.15 -1.21
C LYS A 61 -12.66 27.64 0.20
N LEU A 62 -11.53 28.00 0.83
CA LEU A 62 -11.33 27.72 2.24
C LEU A 62 -12.42 28.46 3.06
N PRO A 63 -12.95 27.87 4.13
CA PRO A 63 -13.76 28.60 5.08
C PRO A 63 -12.97 29.81 5.60
N ALA A 64 -13.56 31.00 5.59
CA ALA A 64 -12.90 32.25 6.01
C ALA A 64 -12.26 32.15 7.41
N GLU A 65 -12.82 31.30 8.27
CA GLU A 65 -12.33 31.00 9.61
C GLU A 65 -10.90 30.41 9.67
N ILE A 66 -10.38 29.85 8.57
CA ILE A 66 -9.02 29.27 8.47
C ILE A 66 -8.04 30.27 7.84
N GLU A 67 -8.52 31.28 7.13
CA GLU A 67 -7.70 32.27 6.41
C GLU A 67 -7.10 33.30 7.36
N ASP A 68 -7.83 33.68 8.40
CA ASP A 68 -7.40 34.67 9.40
C ASP A 68 -6.60 34.08 10.58
N GLN A 69 -6.37 32.75 10.60
CA GLN A 69 -5.61 32.09 11.66
C GLN A 69 -4.10 32.22 11.46
N PRO A 70 -3.31 32.50 12.51
CA PRO A 70 -1.85 32.55 12.43
C PRO A 70 -1.29 31.18 11.98
N ILE A 71 -0.20 31.21 11.21
CA ILE A 71 0.43 30.04 10.56
C ILE A 71 0.69 28.88 11.55
N PHE A 72 0.91 29.18 12.83
CA PHE A 72 1.12 28.18 13.89
C PHE A 72 -0.13 27.33 14.20
N GLU A 73 -1.32 27.95 14.25
CA GLU A 73 -2.61 27.23 14.41
C GLU A 73 -2.88 26.33 13.19
N ARG A 74 -2.50 26.80 12.00
CA ARG A 74 -2.56 26.01 10.77
C ARG A 74 -1.60 24.83 10.79
N LEU A 75 -0.37 25.02 11.28
CA LEU A 75 0.60 23.93 11.43
C LEU A 75 0.15 22.88 12.44
N LYS A 76 -0.45 23.27 13.56
CA LYS A 76 -1.00 22.33 14.56
C LYS A 76 -2.08 21.41 14.01
N ARG A 77 -2.78 21.82 12.94
CA ARG A 77 -3.79 20.99 12.26
C ARG A 77 -3.18 19.95 11.31
N ILE A 78 -1.88 20.04 10.99
CA ILE A 78 -1.22 19.04 10.16
C ILE A 78 -1.15 17.73 10.93
N ASP A 79 -1.57 16.65 10.27
CA ASP A 79 -1.43 15.30 10.78
C ASP A 79 0.05 14.85 10.72
N PHE A 80 0.84 15.34 11.67
CA PHE A 80 2.24 14.94 11.83
C PHE A 80 2.37 13.43 12.09
N PHE A 81 1.37 12.82 12.73
CA PHE A 81 1.39 11.40 13.03
C PHE A 81 1.25 10.58 11.75
N GLY A 82 0.27 10.91 10.90
CA GLY A 82 0.14 10.31 9.57
C GLY A 82 1.36 10.59 8.69
N SER A 83 1.95 11.78 8.77
CA SER A 83 3.16 12.12 7.99
C SER A 83 4.36 11.23 8.36
N LEU A 84 4.54 10.91 9.64
CA LEU A 84 5.65 10.08 10.10
C LEU A 84 5.47 8.59 9.74
N THR A 85 4.24 8.09 9.60
CA THR A 85 4.00 6.72 9.07
C THR A 85 4.33 6.61 7.58
N LEU A 86 4.11 7.68 6.79
CA LEU A 86 4.54 7.75 5.39
C LEU A 86 6.06 7.69 5.24
N ILE A 87 6.79 8.31 6.17
CA ILE A 87 8.25 8.22 6.22
C ILE A 87 8.68 6.77 6.47
N ALA A 88 8.00 6.03 7.37
CA ALA A 88 8.31 4.62 7.63
C ALA A 88 8.14 3.70 6.41
N ILE A 89 7.11 3.94 5.60
CA ILE A 89 6.91 3.22 4.33
C ILE A 89 8.06 3.52 3.38
N SER A 90 8.41 4.79 3.24
CA SER A 90 9.50 5.23 2.34
C SER A 90 10.85 4.66 2.77
N THR A 91 11.17 4.70 4.07
CA THR A 91 12.42 4.14 4.59
C THR A 91 12.49 2.62 4.44
N GLY A 92 11.37 1.90 4.54
CA GLY A 92 11.32 0.46 4.26
C GLY A 92 11.78 0.11 2.85
N SER A 93 11.29 0.83 1.83
CA SER A 93 11.72 0.60 0.44
C SER A 93 13.22 0.86 0.22
N VAL A 94 13.73 1.95 0.77
CA VAL A 94 15.15 2.33 0.65
C VAL A 94 16.05 1.35 1.41
N PHE A 95 15.65 0.97 2.63
CA PHE A 95 16.36 0.00 3.44
C PHE A 95 16.43 -1.36 2.75
N ALA A 96 15.32 -1.81 2.17
CA ALA A 96 15.29 -3.07 1.43
C ALA A 96 16.28 -3.03 0.26
N GLY A 97 16.27 -1.96 -0.55
CA GLY A 97 17.22 -1.76 -1.64
C GLY A 97 18.69 -1.75 -1.18
N TRP A 98 18.98 -1.02 -0.10
CA TRP A 98 20.32 -0.96 0.48
C TRP A 98 20.79 -2.32 1.02
N MET A 99 19.91 -3.03 1.72
CA MET A 99 20.21 -4.35 2.29
C MET A 99 20.47 -5.37 1.18
N MET A 100 19.63 -5.41 0.15
CA MET A 100 19.82 -6.29 -1.01
C MET A 100 21.16 -6.04 -1.71
N ARG A 101 21.52 -4.77 -1.90
CA ARG A 101 22.82 -4.41 -2.50
C ARG A 101 24.00 -4.92 -1.67
N ARG A 102 23.87 -4.93 -0.34
CA ARG A 102 24.95 -5.31 0.57
C ARG A 102 25.06 -6.81 0.79
N THR A 103 23.93 -7.51 0.94
CA THR A 103 23.89 -8.94 1.28
C THR A 103 23.74 -9.85 0.07
N GLY A 104 23.17 -9.35 -1.03
CA GLY A 104 22.80 -10.15 -2.20
C GLY A 104 21.64 -11.12 -1.95
N LYS A 105 21.05 -11.14 -0.75
CA LYS A 105 20.03 -12.12 -0.34
C LYS A 105 18.62 -11.56 -0.46
N LEU A 106 17.86 -12.04 -1.44
CA LEU A 106 16.48 -11.64 -1.70
C LEU A 106 15.47 -12.41 -0.85
N TYR A 107 15.67 -13.71 -0.68
CA TYR A 107 14.67 -14.58 -0.07
C TYR A 107 14.56 -14.32 1.42
N THR A 108 15.70 -14.22 2.13
CA THR A 108 15.69 -13.93 3.57
C THR A 108 15.04 -12.58 3.87
N LEU A 109 15.30 -11.56 3.04
CA LEU A 109 14.73 -10.23 3.23
C LEU A 109 13.21 -10.21 2.97
N THR A 110 12.76 -10.92 1.93
CA THR A 110 11.32 -11.06 1.62
C THR A 110 10.58 -11.78 2.73
N LEU A 111 11.15 -12.87 3.25
CA LEU A 111 10.57 -13.67 4.33
C LEU A 111 10.46 -12.87 5.64
N MET A 112 11.52 -12.15 6.01
CA MET A 112 11.52 -11.29 7.21
C MET A 112 10.52 -10.15 7.09
N SER A 113 10.44 -9.51 5.92
CA SER A 113 9.48 -8.42 5.67
C SER A 113 8.03 -8.91 5.74
N SER A 114 7.75 -10.09 5.18
CA SER A 114 6.43 -10.71 5.23
C SER A 114 6.06 -11.20 6.63
N LEU A 115 7.03 -11.69 7.41
CA LEU A 115 6.78 -12.05 8.81
C LEU A 115 6.45 -10.80 9.65
N MET A 116 7.15 -9.70 9.37
CA MET A 116 6.93 -8.43 10.07
C MET A 116 5.53 -7.84 9.82
N THR A 117 5.00 -7.95 8.60
CA THR A 117 3.62 -7.53 8.29
C THR A 117 2.56 -8.44 8.92
N ILE A 118 2.82 -9.74 9.03
CA ILE A 118 1.93 -10.68 9.75
C ILE A 118 1.90 -10.35 11.24
N MET A 119 3.07 -10.17 11.86
CA MET A 119 3.17 -9.81 13.28
C MET A 119 2.40 -8.51 13.57
N ALA A 120 2.61 -7.46 12.78
CA ALA A 120 1.88 -6.21 12.92
C ALA A 120 0.35 -6.39 12.74
N GLY A 121 -0.08 -7.23 11.80
CA GLY A 121 -1.50 -7.58 11.61
C GLY A 121 -2.10 -8.27 12.84
N ILE A 122 -1.38 -9.21 13.44
CA ILE A 122 -1.80 -9.89 14.68
C ILE A 122 -1.95 -8.89 15.83
N LEU A 123 -0.99 -7.97 16.00
CA LEU A 123 -1.07 -6.95 17.06
C LEU A 123 -2.30 -6.04 16.88
N LEU A 124 -2.62 -5.64 15.65
CA LEU A 124 -3.82 -4.84 15.35
C LEU A 124 -5.13 -5.57 15.71
N VAL A 125 -5.18 -6.90 15.60
CA VAL A 125 -6.37 -7.68 16.01
C VAL A 125 -6.61 -7.60 17.52
N PHE A 126 -5.54 -7.51 18.32
CA PHE A 126 -5.62 -7.39 19.78
C PHE A 126 -5.89 -5.97 20.28
N TRP A 127 -6.06 -5.01 19.39
CA TRP A 127 -6.31 -3.62 19.75
C TRP A 127 -7.63 -3.46 20.54
N ARG A 128 -7.57 -2.75 21.67
CA ARG A 128 -8.67 -2.50 22.62
C ARG A 128 -8.69 -1.04 23.07
N ASP A 129 -9.84 -0.55 23.51
CA ASP A 129 -10.07 0.85 23.94
C ASP A 129 -9.09 1.38 25.00
N ASN A 130 -8.47 0.51 25.80
CA ASN A 130 -7.52 0.91 26.85
C ASN A 130 -6.05 0.83 26.43
N SER A 131 -5.76 0.65 25.14
CA SER A 131 -4.39 0.54 24.65
C SER A 131 -3.74 1.91 24.45
N SER A 132 -2.48 2.04 24.88
CA SER A 132 -1.72 3.28 24.79
C SER A 132 -1.60 3.76 23.33
N PRO A 133 -1.61 5.08 23.05
CA PRO A 133 -1.37 5.63 21.72
C PRO A 133 -0.08 5.13 21.03
N ILE A 134 0.88 4.65 21.84
CA ILE A 134 2.15 4.07 21.36
C ILE A 134 1.93 2.73 20.64
N HIS A 135 0.88 1.97 20.97
CA HIS A 135 0.57 0.72 20.27
C HIS A 135 0.24 0.95 18.79
N LEU A 136 -0.55 1.98 18.48
CA LEU A 136 -0.84 2.36 17.09
C LEU A 136 0.45 2.61 16.30
N TRP A 137 1.45 3.22 16.94
CA TRP A 137 2.76 3.46 16.35
C TRP A 137 3.56 2.17 16.14
N LEU A 138 3.63 1.33 17.17
CA LEU A 138 4.32 0.04 17.12
C LEU A 138 3.68 -0.96 16.15
N ASP A 139 2.41 -0.75 15.79
CA ASP A 139 1.69 -1.62 14.87
C ASP A 139 1.79 -1.12 13.42
N ILE A 140 1.52 0.18 13.18
CA ILE A 140 1.45 0.76 11.83
C ILE A 140 2.85 0.90 11.21
N VAL A 141 3.86 1.31 11.98
CA VAL A 141 5.21 1.55 11.45
C VAL A 141 5.86 0.26 10.92
N PRO A 142 5.90 -0.85 11.67
CA PRO A 142 6.43 -2.11 11.15
C PRO A 142 5.60 -2.67 10.00
N GLN A 143 4.26 -2.51 10.04
CA GLN A 143 3.41 -2.91 8.92
C GLN A 143 3.79 -2.16 7.63
N GLY A 144 3.90 -0.83 7.69
CA GLY A 144 4.25 0.00 6.54
C GLY A 144 5.65 -0.31 6.01
N PHE A 145 6.62 -0.46 6.90
CA PHE A 145 8.00 -0.80 6.53
C PHE A 145 8.10 -2.19 5.89
N GLY A 146 7.46 -3.21 6.48
CA GLY A 146 7.49 -4.58 5.98
C GLY A 146 6.80 -4.69 4.63
N MET A 147 5.66 -4.01 4.45
CA MET A 147 4.95 -3.96 3.18
C MET A 147 5.79 -3.29 2.08
N ALA A 148 6.42 -2.14 2.37
CA ALA A 148 7.27 -1.44 1.41
C ALA A 148 8.49 -2.26 1.01
N SER A 149 9.11 -2.93 1.99
CA SER A 149 10.25 -3.83 1.77
C SER A 149 9.85 -5.00 0.88
N PHE A 150 8.72 -5.66 1.17
CA PHE A 150 8.18 -6.76 0.38
C PHE A 150 7.90 -6.37 -1.07
N ILE A 151 7.25 -5.22 -1.30
CA ILE A 151 7.00 -4.70 -2.65
C ILE A 151 8.30 -4.50 -3.43
N THR A 152 9.32 -3.94 -2.76
CA THR A 152 10.61 -3.64 -3.39
C THR A 152 11.37 -4.91 -3.72
N THR A 153 11.41 -5.90 -2.81
CA THR A 153 12.10 -7.17 -3.06
C THR A 153 11.43 -7.97 -4.16
N THR A 154 10.10 -8.02 -4.21
CA THR A 154 9.37 -8.72 -5.28
C THR A 154 9.65 -8.10 -6.65
N LEU A 155 9.71 -6.77 -6.74
CA LEU A 155 10.03 -6.10 -8.00
C LEU A 155 11.45 -6.42 -8.47
N ILE A 156 12.43 -6.41 -7.55
CA ILE A 156 13.82 -6.74 -7.88
C ILE A 156 13.98 -8.22 -8.22
N ALA A 157 13.28 -9.12 -7.52
CA ALA A 157 13.28 -10.55 -7.84
C ALA A 157 12.73 -10.81 -9.26
N MET A 158 11.67 -10.10 -9.66
CA MET A 158 11.15 -10.14 -11.03
C MET A 158 12.20 -9.64 -12.03
N ILE A 159 12.83 -8.50 -11.77
CA ILE A 159 13.90 -7.93 -12.62
C ILE A 159 15.08 -8.90 -12.79
N ALA A 160 15.42 -9.66 -11.75
CA ALA A 160 16.51 -10.63 -11.78
C ALA A 160 16.14 -11.96 -12.45
N GLY A 161 14.86 -12.32 -12.50
CA GLY A 161 14.38 -13.59 -13.03
C GLY A 161 13.90 -13.57 -14.48
N VAL A 162 13.76 -12.38 -15.08
CA VAL A 162 13.20 -12.19 -16.43
C VAL A 162 14.28 -11.71 -17.40
N ALA A 163 14.24 -12.21 -18.64
CA ALA A 163 15.15 -11.78 -19.70
C ALA A 163 14.92 -10.30 -20.05
N ARG A 164 15.98 -9.58 -20.45
CA ARG A 164 15.92 -8.13 -20.72
C ARG A 164 14.84 -7.72 -21.73
N GLU A 165 14.56 -8.59 -22.69
CA GLU A 165 13.54 -8.42 -23.74
C GLU A 165 12.11 -8.42 -23.17
N ASP A 166 11.86 -9.21 -22.13
CA ASP A 166 10.52 -9.41 -21.54
C ASP A 166 10.25 -8.50 -20.32
N MET A 167 11.24 -7.71 -19.89
CA MET A 167 11.17 -6.90 -18.67
C MET A 167 9.98 -5.94 -18.64
N ALA A 168 9.70 -5.29 -19.76
CA ALA A 168 8.60 -4.34 -19.88
C ALA A 168 7.24 -5.04 -19.71
N VAL A 169 7.10 -6.23 -20.29
CA VAL A 169 5.89 -7.06 -20.22
C VAL A 169 5.70 -7.60 -18.80
N ALA A 170 6.74 -8.19 -18.19
CA ALA A 170 6.69 -8.73 -16.85
C ALA A 170 6.37 -7.67 -15.78
N THR A 171 6.94 -6.48 -15.92
CA THR A 171 6.61 -5.31 -15.09
C THR A 171 5.13 -4.94 -15.25
N GLY A 172 4.65 -4.81 -16.48
CA GLY A 172 3.25 -4.48 -16.77
C GLY A 172 2.28 -5.49 -16.16
N VAL A 173 2.51 -6.79 -16.34
CA VAL A 173 1.70 -7.88 -15.77
C VAL A 173 1.69 -7.79 -14.24
N THR A 174 2.86 -7.58 -13.61
CA THR A 174 2.95 -7.47 -12.15
C THR A 174 2.15 -6.27 -11.62
N TYR A 175 2.24 -5.11 -12.27
CA TYR A 175 1.47 -3.92 -11.87
C TYR A 175 -0.04 -4.11 -12.08
N LEU A 176 -0.47 -4.77 -13.16
CA LEU A 176 -1.88 -5.11 -13.40
C LEU A 176 -2.44 -6.01 -12.29
N PHE A 177 -1.77 -7.12 -11.98
CA PHE A 177 -2.21 -8.03 -10.93
C PHE A 177 -2.20 -7.35 -9.56
N ARG A 178 -1.15 -6.57 -9.26
CA ARG A 178 -1.03 -5.84 -8.00
C ARG A 178 -2.17 -4.85 -7.79
N THR A 179 -2.47 -4.03 -8.80
CA THR A 179 -3.50 -3.00 -8.70
C THR A 179 -4.91 -3.58 -8.71
N THR A 180 -5.14 -4.63 -9.50
CA THR A 180 -6.39 -5.40 -9.46
C THR A 180 -6.60 -5.99 -8.05
N GLY A 181 -5.57 -6.60 -7.48
CA GLY A 181 -5.61 -7.11 -6.11
C GLY A 181 -5.87 -6.02 -5.06
N GLN A 182 -5.30 -4.82 -5.24
CA GLN A 182 -5.56 -3.67 -4.37
C GLN A 182 -7.02 -3.22 -4.44
N VAL A 183 -7.60 -3.11 -5.65
CA VAL A 183 -9.02 -2.73 -5.83
C VAL A 183 -9.95 -3.76 -5.19
N LEU A 184 -9.71 -5.05 -5.46
CA LEU A 184 -10.50 -6.14 -4.86
C LEU A 184 -10.36 -6.16 -3.33
N GLY A 185 -9.15 -5.96 -2.82
CA GLY A 185 -8.88 -5.92 -1.38
C GLY A 185 -9.61 -4.78 -0.68
N VAL A 186 -9.50 -3.55 -1.20
CA VAL A 186 -10.17 -2.37 -0.64
C VAL A 186 -11.70 -2.54 -0.67
N SER A 187 -12.25 -3.00 -1.80
CA SER A 187 -13.69 -3.21 -1.95
C SER A 187 -14.23 -4.30 -1.02
N LEU A 188 -13.51 -5.44 -0.92
CA LEU A 188 -13.88 -6.54 -0.02
C LEU A 188 -13.78 -6.11 1.45
N SER A 189 -12.70 -5.44 1.86
CA SER A 189 -12.54 -4.92 3.22
C SER A 189 -13.63 -3.91 3.57
N GLY A 190 -13.98 -3.00 2.65
CA GLY A 190 -15.07 -2.04 2.84
C GLY A 190 -16.43 -2.71 2.98
N THR A 191 -16.68 -3.75 2.17
CA THR A 191 -17.91 -4.56 2.24
C THR A 191 -18.01 -5.32 3.56
N ILE A 192 -16.93 -5.98 3.99
CA ILE A 192 -16.86 -6.67 5.28
C ILE A 192 -17.10 -5.68 6.43
N LEU A 193 -16.41 -4.54 6.42
CA LEU A 193 -16.56 -3.50 7.43
C LEU A 193 -18.03 -3.07 7.55
N GLN A 194 -18.66 -2.72 6.43
CA GLN A 194 -20.05 -2.25 6.42
C GLN A 194 -21.06 -3.32 6.79
N ALA A 195 -20.84 -4.58 6.38
CA ALA A 195 -21.70 -5.70 6.74
C ALA A 195 -21.63 -6.01 8.23
N VAL A 196 -20.43 -6.05 8.82
CA VAL A 196 -20.23 -6.30 10.26
C VAL A 196 -20.70 -5.10 11.08
N LEU A 197 -20.40 -3.87 10.66
CA LEU A 197 -20.83 -2.65 11.33
C LEU A 197 -22.35 -2.58 11.40
N GLN A 198 -23.04 -2.83 10.28
CA GLN A 198 -24.51 -2.85 10.24
C GLN A 198 -25.07 -3.87 11.23
N LYS A 199 -24.54 -5.10 11.22
CA LYS A 199 -24.99 -6.16 12.13
C LYS A 199 -24.75 -5.78 13.60
N LYS A 200 -23.58 -5.26 13.94
CA LYS A 200 -23.21 -4.89 15.31
C LYS A 200 -24.00 -3.70 15.84
N LEU A 201 -24.28 -2.71 15.00
CA LEU A 201 -25.13 -1.58 15.37
C LEU A 201 -26.58 -2.02 15.63
N GLN A 202 -27.12 -2.93 14.81
CA GLN A 202 -28.46 -3.50 15.03
C GLN A 202 -28.55 -4.34 16.32
N GLU A 203 -27.48 -5.02 16.70
CA GLU A 203 -27.41 -5.77 17.96
C GLU A 203 -27.35 -4.85 19.20
N ARG A 204 -26.69 -3.69 19.10
CA ARG A 204 -26.41 -2.81 20.26
C ARG A 204 -27.34 -1.61 20.40
N ILE A 205 -27.91 -1.10 19.31
CA ILE A 205 -28.81 0.06 19.30
C ILE A 205 -30.21 -0.44 18.96
N THR A 206 -31.06 -0.55 19.98
CA THR A 206 -32.46 -0.98 19.85
C THR A 206 -33.39 0.08 20.44
N GLY A 207 -34.57 0.28 19.81
CA GLY A 207 -35.56 1.28 20.26
C GLY A 207 -36.21 2.07 19.13
N ALA A 208 -37.05 3.03 19.48
CA ALA A 208 -37.67 3.95 18.53
C ALA A 208 -36.59 4.87 17.91
N GLY A 209 -36.56 4.96 16.57
CA GLY A 209 -35.56 5.75 15.84
C GLY A 209 -34.20 5.07 15.64
N ALA A 210 -34.00 3.84 16.15
CA ALA A 210 -32.74 3.12 16.01
C ALA A 210 -32.32 2.92 14.54
N ALA A 211 -33.26 2.60 13.65
CA ALA A 211 -32.96 2.39 12.23
C ALA A 211 -32.36 3.64 11.55
N GLU A 212 -32.88 4.82 11.88
CA GLU A 212 -32.40 6.10 11.33
C GLU A 212 -31.01 6.45 11.89
N ILE A 213 -30.80 6.25 13.20
CA ILE A 213 -29.49 6.43 13.85
C ILE A 213 -28.44 5.50 13.25
N ILE A 214 -28.79 4.23 13.03
CA ILE A 214 -27.89 3.24 12.41
C ILE A 214 -27.53 3.67 10.98
N ASP A 215 -28.49 4.14 10.20
CA ASP A 215 -28.22 4.61 8.84
C ASP A 215 -27.31 5.84 8.82
N MET A 216 -27.53 6.80 9.73
CA MET A 216 -26.66 7.98 9.89
C MET A 216 -25.23 7.59 10.28
N ILE A 217 -25.07 6.71 11.27
CA ILE A 217 -23.74 6.27 11.75
C ILE A 217 -22.96 5.59 10.62
N ARG A 218 -23.62 4.81 9.76
CA ARG A 218 -22.99 4.08 8.65
C ARG A 218 -22.51 4.99 7.52
N HIS A 219 -23.13 6.16 7.35
CA HIS A 219 -22.80 7.12 6.30
C HIS A 219 -21.83 8.21 6.77
N SER A 220 -21.82 8.55 8.07
CA SER A 220 -20.91 9.56 8.61
C SER A 220 -20.41 9.18 10.00
N THR A 221 -19.08 9.06 10.11
CA THR A 221 -18.40 8.85 11.39
C THR A 221 -18.44 10.09 12.29
N GLU A 222 -18.71 11.28 11.74
CA GLU A 222 -18.79 12.53 12.51
C GLU A 222 -20.02 12.54 13.44
N VAL A 223 -21.11 11.90 13.00
CA VAL A 223 -22.35 11.77 13.80
C VAL A 223 -22.08 11.06 15.13
N VAL A 224 -21.09 10.16 15.18
CA VAL A 224 -20.70 9.47 16.42
C VAL A 224 -20.28 10.46 17.52
N ARG A 225 -19.76 11.64 17.17
CA ARG A 225 -19.36 12.67 18.13
C ARG A 225 -20.54 13.40 18.76
N THR A 226 -21.68 13.44 18.08
CA THR A 226 -22.89 14.19 18.51
C THR A 226 -23.92 13.32 19.24
N LEU A 227 -23.71 12.00 19.29
CA LEU A 227 -24.60 11.07 19.97
C LEU A 227 -24.51 11.16 21.50
N GLU A 228 -25.59 10.77 22.17
CA GLU A 228 -25.60 10.59 23.62
C GLU A 228 -24.53 9.58 24.07
N PRO A 229 -23.97 9.71 25.29
CA PRO A 229 -22.82 8.91 25.74
C PRO A 229 -23.01 7.39 25.58
N HIS A 230 -24.20 6.87 25.88
CA HIS A 230 -24.52 5.45 25.74
C HIS A 230 -24.51 4.99 24.26
N LEU A 231 -25.14 5.77 23.38
CA LEU A 231 -25.19 5.47 21.94
C LEU A 231 -23.82 5.63 21.28
N LYS A 232 -23.04 6.62 21.73
CA LYS A 232 -21.67 6.85 21.29
C LYS A 232 -20.78 5.65 21.61
N GLN A 233 -20.82 5.13 22.82
CA GLN A 233 -20.01 3.96 23.20
C GLN A 233 -20.44 2.71 22.42
N ALA A 234 -21.74 2.48 22.26
CA ALA A 234 -22.26 1.38 21.43
C ALA A 234 -21.79 1.48 19.96
N ALA A 235 -21.75 2.70 19.39
CA ALA A 235 -21.25 2.94 18.05
C ALA A 235 -19.74 2.70 17.94
N VAL A 236 -18.94 3.23 18.87
CA VAL A 236 -17.48 3.04 18.90
C VAL A 236 -17.12 1.56 19.00
N ASP A 237 -17.77 0.82 19.89
CA ASP A 237 -17.54 -0.62 20.01
C ASP A 237 -17.95 -1.39 18.75
N SER A 238 -19.04 -0.98 18.08
CA SER A 238 -19.45 -1.59 16.82
C SER A 238 -18.41 -1.38 15.72
N TYR A 239 -17.81 -0.19 15.67
CA TYR A 239 -16.70 0.12 14.78
C TYR A 239 -15.45 -0.69 15.12
N ALA A 240 -15.10 -0.80 16.41
CA ALA A 240 -13.96 -1.59 16.85
C ALA A 240 -14.11 -3.08 16.47
N ASP A 241 -15.30 -3.65 16.67
CA ASP A 241 -15.58 -5.03 16.28
C ASP A 241 -15.52 -5.21 14.75
N ALA A 242 -16.08 -4.27 13.98
CA ALA A 242 -16.02 -4.32 12.52
C ALA A 242 -14.58 -4.22 11.99
N LEU A 243 -13.78 -3.32 12.55
CA LEU A 243 -12.36 -3.15 12.20
C LEU A 243 -11.54 -4.40 12.55
N ARG A 244 -11.79 -5.03 13.71
CA ARG A 244 -11.12 -6.29 14.09
C ARG A 244 -11.36 -7.38 13.06
N VAL A 245 -12.58 -7.55 12.55
CA VAL A 245 -12.88 -8.56 11.52
C VAL A 245 -12.11 -8.27 10.23
N VAL A 246 -11.99 -6.99 9.84
CA VAL A 246 -11.19 -6.59 8.68
C VAL A 246 -9.70 -6.91 8.90
N PHE A 247 -9.15 -6.61 10.08
CA PHE A 247 -7.75 -6.92 10.40
C PHE A 247 -7.46 -8.42 10.46
N ILE A 248 -8.41 -9.24 10.92
CA ILE A 248 -8.29 -10.71 10.87
C ILE A 248 -8.22 -11.18 9.41
N CYS A 249 -9.12 -10.69 8.56
CA CYS A 249 -9.14 -11.03 7.13
C CYS A 249 -7.84 -10.60 6.44
N GLN A 250 -7.38 -9.38 6.71
CA GLN A 250 -6.11 -8.85 6.20
C GLN A 250 -4.91 -9.70 6.64
N THR A 251 -4.88 -10.10 7.92
CA THR A 251 -3.81 -10.97 8.46
C THR A 251 -3.83 -12.33 7.79
N ALA A 252 -5.01 -12.92 7.55
CA ALA A 252 -5.13 -14.17 6.82
C ALA A 252 -4.61 -14.04 5.38
N CYS A 253 -4.93 -12.95 4.68
CA CYS A 253 -4.36 -12.67 3.35
C CYS A 253 -2.83 -12.51 3.38
N ASN A 254 -2.27 -11.85 4.40
CA ASN A 254 -0.82 -11.73 4.58
C ASN A 254 -0.15 -13.10 4.80
N VAL A 255 -0.77 -14.01 5.57
CA VAL A 255 -0.28 -15.38 5.76
C VAL A 255 -0.30 -16.15 4.43
N LEU A 256 -1.36 -16.01 3.64
CA LEU A 256 -1.40 -16.61 2.29
C LEU A 256 -0.29 -16.05 1.39
N GLY A 257 -0.04 -14.74 1.45
CA GLY A 257 1.07 -14.10 0.74
C GLY A 257 2.45 -14.62 1.18
N PHE A 258 2.65 -14.83 2.48
CA PHE A 258 3.85 -15.46 3.02
C PHE A 258 4.03 -16.88 2.50
N LEU A 259 2.98 -17.71 2.53
CA LEU A 259 3.02 -19.08 1.99
C LEU A 259 3.33 -19.09 0.49
N ALA A 260 2.77 -18.15 -0.27
CA ALA A 260 3.07 -17.97 -1.69
C ALA A 260 4.51 -17.49 -1.95
N SER A 261 5.21 -16.94 -0.96
CA SER A 261 6.60 -16.50 -1.06
C SER A 261 7.63 -17.60 -0.76
N LEU A 262 7.23 -18.71 -0.13
CA LEU A 262 8.10 -19.86 0.15
C LEU A 262 8.73 -20.53 -1.09
N PRO A 263 8.05 -20.68 -2.24
CA PRO A 263 8.64 -21.29 -3.42
C PRO A 263 9.58 -20.35 -4.21
N ILE A 264 9.83 -19.12 -3.73
CA ILE A 264 10.74 -18.19 -4.39
C ILE A 264 12.16 -18.75 -4.34
N GLN A 265 12.74 -19.01 -5.51
CA GLN A 265 14.14 -19.43 -5.64
C GLN A 265 15.06 -18.20 -5.63
N GLU A 266 16.17 -18.28 -4.89
CA GLU A 266 17.21 -17.23 -4.90
C GLU A 266 18.06 -17.34 -6.16
N ASN A 267 17.75 -16.53 -7.17
CA ASN A 267 18.67 -16.29 -8.27
C ASN A 267 19.70 -15.23 -7.85
N PRO A 268 21.00 -15.43 -8.15
CA PRO A 268 22.03 -14.44 -7.85
C PRO A 268 21.72 -13.13 -8.59
N LEU A 269 21.77 -12.03 -7.85
CA LEU A 269 21.51 -10.71 -8.38
C LEU A 269 22.68 -10.22 -9.23
N PRO A 270 22.42 -9.60 -10.41
CA PRO A 270 23.43 -8.93 -11.22
C PRO A 270 24.21 -7.87 -10.42
N GLY A 271 25.54 -7.98 -10.36
CA GLY A 271 26.45 -7.09 -9.64
C GLY A 271 26.52 -7.32 -8.12
N SER A 272 25.96 -8.42 -7.60
CA SER A 272 26.05 -8.74 -6.17
C SER A 272 27.41 -9.34 -5.79
N PRO A 273 27.87 -9.17 -4.53
CA PRO A 273 29.11 -9.80 -4.06
C PRO A 273 29.12 -11.33 -4.26
N VAL A 274 27.94 -11.96 -4.20
CA VAL A 274 27.78 -13.41 -4.40
C VAL A 274 28.01 -13.81 -5.86
N GLU A 275 27.52 -13.02 -6.82
CA GLU A 275 27.78 -13.26 -8.24
C GLU A 275 29.26 -13.01 -8.58
N GLN A 276 29.86 -11.93 -8.06
CA GLN A 276 31.28 -11.67 -8.25
C GLN A 276 32.15 -12.81 -7.71
N GLN A 277 31.81 -13.35 -6.54
CA GLN A 277 32.49 -14.52 -5.99
C GLN A 277 32.36 -15.75 -6.89
N LYS A 278 31.15 -16.02 -7.43
CA LYS A 278 30.92 -17.13 -8.36
C LYS A 278 31.75 -16.98 -9.64
N LEU A 279 31.77 -15.80 -10.24
CA LEU A 279 32.56 -15.52 -11.44
C LEU A 279 34.06 -15.70 -11.19
N ILE A 280 34.56 -15.28 -10.03
CA ILE A 280 35.96 -15.48 -9.62
C ILE A 280 36.26 -16.98 -9.49
N THR A 281 35.40 -17.74 -8.81
CA THR A 281 35.59 -19.19 -8.64
C THR A 281 35.49 -19.96 -9.97
N GLU A 282 34.58 -19.58 -10.87
CA GLU A 282 34.48 -20.15 -12.22
C GLU A 282 35.74 -19.86 -13.04
N GLN A 283 36.27 -18.63 -12.99
CA GLN A 283 37.54 -18.27 -13.63
C GLN A 283 38.73 -19.07 -13.07
N GLU A 284 38.86 -19.17 -11.74
CA GLU A 284 39.90 -19.97 -11.08
C GLU A 284 39.82 -21.45 -11.47
N SER A 285 38.62 -22.02 -11.58
CA SER A 285 38.45 -23.41 -12.03
C SER A 285 38.81 -23.62 -13.50
N SER A 286 38.52 -22.65 -14.38
CA SER A 286 38.85 -22.72 -15.80
C SER A 286 40.35 -22.59 -16.09
N ASP A 287 41.06 -21.75 -15.34
CA ASP A 287 42.52 -21.63 -15.44
C ASP A 287 43.19 -22.93 -14.97
N ASN A 288 42.67 -23.55 -13.90
CA ASN A 288 43.25 -24.78 -13.36
C ASN A 288 43.02 -26.02 -14.26
N ASP A 289 41.97 -26.03 -15.09
CA ASP A 289 41.71 -27.07 -16.10
C ASP A 289 42.50 -26.86 -17.41
N THR A 290 43.05 -25.67 -17.66
CA THR A 290 43.87 -25.40 -18.86
C THR A 290 45.36 -25.63 -18.65
N ASP A 291 45.81 -25.73 -17.39
CA ASP A 291 47.20 -26.02 -16.99
C ASP A 291 47.52 -27.52 -16.82
N VAL A 292 46.58 -28.43 -17.17
CA VAL A 292 46.74 -29.90 -17.17
C VAL A 292 46.76 -30.47 -18.58
#